data_AF-A0A916N084-F1
#
_entry.id   AF-A0A916N084-F1
#
_cell.length_a   1.000
_cell.length_b   1.000
_cell.length_c   1.000
_cell.angle_alpha   90.00
_cell.angle_beta   90.00
_cell.angle_gamma   90.00
#
_symmetry.space_group_name_H-M   'P 1'
#
loop_
_entity.id
_entity.type
_entity.pdbx_description
1 polymer ?
#
loop_
_entity_poly.entity_id
_entity_poly.type
_entity_poly.pdbx_seq_one_letter_code
_entity_poly.pdbx_strand_id
1 'polypeptide(L)'
;MAKRAESWVVTDAFWQRIEPLIPQRASPPNKKYLRKPGAGRPPKPARQVFEAIVYVLRTGCQWKALPKERFGSASAVHKRFLEWEAAGFFEALWKAGLAEYDDMEGIAWRWQSVDGAMMKAPLAQEAVGPNPTDRGKKRQQAPSAGRRSWRPLVDRRDRGQCQ
;
A
#
# COMPACT_ATOMS: atom_id res chain seq x y z
N MET A 1 25.75 16.25 7.05
CA MET A 1 24.53 15.58 7.53
C MET A 1 23.62 15.36 6.34
N ALA A 2 23.25 14.10 6.03
CA ALA A 2 22.36 13.82 4.92
C ALA A 2 20.97 14.43 5.20
N LYS A 3 20.46 15.23 4.24
CA LYS A 3 19.12 15.80 4.33
C LYS A 3 18.13 14.64 4.34
N ARG A 4 17.31 14.51 5.39
CA ARG A 4 16.24 13.49 5.43
C ARG A 4 15.35 13.75 4.22
N ALA A 5 15.23 12.76 3.34
CA ALA A 5 14.28 12.85 2.23
C ALA A 5 12.87 13.03 2.81
N GLU A 6 12.07 13.89 2.18
CA GLU A 6 10.65 13.97 2.51
C GLU A 6 10.03 12.59 2.27
N SER A 7 9.19 12.12 3.20
CA SER A 7 8.63 10.74 3.20
C SER A 7 7.89 10.33 1.90
N TRP A 8 7.60 11.28 1.00
CA TRP A 8 6.89 11.07 -0.25
C TRP A 8 7.76 11.26 -1.51
N VAL A 9 9.04 11.59 -1.35
CA VAL A 9 9.96 11.74 -2.47
C VAL A 9 10.65 10.41 -2.73
N VAL A 10 10.47 9.91 -3.95
CA VAL A 10 11.17 8.71 -4.44
C VAL A 10 12.59 9.12 -4.81
N THR A 11 13.55 8.81 -3.93
CA THR A 11 14.97 9.06 -4.18
C THR A 11 15.48 8.16 -5.30
N ASP A 12 16.56 8.58 -5.97
CA ASP A 12 17.16 7.76 -7.02
C ASP A 12 17.63 6.40 -6.49
N ALA A 13 18.21 6.38 -5.28
CA ALA A 13 18.65 5.13 -4.63
C ALA A 13 17.48 4.18 -4.36
N PHE A 14 16.33 4.71 -3.92
CA PHE A 14 15.12 3.91 -3.72
C PHE A 14 14.57 3.42 -5.06
N TRP A 15 14.53 4.30 -6.06
CA TRP A 15 14.08 3.95 -7.41
C TRP A 15 14.90 2.80 -8.02
N GLN A 16 16.23 2.83 -7.89
CA GLN A 16 17.11 1.77 -8.42
C GLN A 16 16.78 0.38 -7.85
N ARG A 17 16.26 0.30 -6.62
CA ARG A 17 15.84 -0.97 -6.01
C ARG A 17 14.46 -1.43 -6.50
N ILE A 18 13.57 -0.49 -6.81
CA ILE A 18 12.18 -0.77 -7.20
C ILE A 18 12.05 -1.07 -8.68
N GLU A 19 12.77 -0.32 -9.52
CA GLU A 19 12.75 -0.45 -10.98
C GLU A 19 12.82 -1.90 -11.48
N PRO A 20 13.71 -2.78 -10.99
CA PRO A 20 13.76 -4.17 -11.44
C PRO A 20 12.53 -5.00 -11.06
N LEU A 21 11.76 -4.61 -10.04
CA LEU A 21 10.54 -5.31 -9.65
C LEU A 21 9.36 -4.98 -10.58
N ILE A 22 9.48 -3.93 -11.38
CA ILE A 22 8.37 -3.47 -12.22
C ILE A 22 8.11 -4.50 -13.33
N PRO A 23 6.87 -4.97 -13.47
CA PRO A 23 6.55 -5.98 -14.47
C PRO A 23 6.83 -5.43 -15.86
N GLN A 24 7.68 -6.15 -16.60
CA GLN A 24 7.96 -5.81 -17.99
C GLN A 24 6.71 -6.04 -18.83
N ARG A 25 6.37 -5.05 -19.65
CA ARG A 25 5.21 -5.15 -20.52
C ARG A 25 5.55 -6.06 -21.71
N ALA A 26 5.21 -7.34 -21.59
CA ALA A 26 5.25 -8.24 -22.73
C ALA A 26 4.12 -7.90 -23.72
N SER A 27 4.44 -7.80 -25.01
CA SER A 27 3.42 -7.77 -26.05
C SER A 27 2.88 -9.19 -26.21
N PRO A 28 1.56 -9.44 -26.12
CA PRO A 28 1.01 -10.78 -26.26
C PRO A 28 1.37 -11.34 -27.65
N PRO A 29 1.97 -12.55 -27.73
CA PRO A 29 2.58 -13.06 -28.96
C PRO A 29 1.59 -13.20 -30.12
N ASN A 30 0.31 -13.50 -29.82
CA ASN A 30 -0.73 -13.73 -30.83
C ASN A 30 -1.65 -12.52 -31.07
N LYS A 31 -1.31 -11.32 -30.59
CA LYS A 31 -2.17 -10.15 -30.79
C LYS A 31 -1.78 -9.41 -32.07
N LYS A 32 -2.52 -9.67 -33.15
CA LYS A 32 -2.45 -8.85 -34.36
C LYS A 32 -3.11 -7.49 -34.11
N TYR A 33 -2.30 -6.43 -34.10
CA TYR A 33 -2.80 -5.07 -34.06
C TYR A 33 -3.18 -4.62 -35.47
N LEU A 34 -4.35 -3.99 -35.66
CA LEU A 34 -4.75 -3.41 -36.95
C LEU A 34 -3.82 -2.26 -37.38
N ARG A 35 -3.19 -1.59 -36.42
CA ARG A 35 -2.25 -0.49 -36.66
C ARG A 35 -0.82 -0.96 -36.48
N LYS A 36 0.12 -0.29 -37.16
CA LYS A 36 1.56 -0.53 -37.01
C LYS A 36 1.95 -0.55 -35.51
N PRO A 37 2.83 -1.47 -35.09
CA PRO A 37 3.41 -1.43 -33.75
C PRO A 37 3.93 -0.03 -33.43
N GLY A 38 3.56 0.52 -32.26
CA GLY A 38 3.95 1.88 -31.87
C GLY A 38 3.03 3.02 -32.30
N ALA A 39 1.94 2.76 -33.05
CA ALA A 39 0.99 3.80 -33.48
C ALA A 39 0.08 4.38 -32.37
N GLY A 40 0.23 3.92 -31.11
CA GLY A 40 -0.52 4.41 -29.96
C GLY A 40 0.25 5.46 -29.16
N ARG A 41 -0.43 6.16 -28.24
CA ARG A 41 0.25 7.06 -27.30
C ARG A 41 1.28 6.27 -26.49
N PRO A 42 2.54 6.74 -26.38
CA PRO A 42 3.56 6.05 -25.60
C PRO A 42 3.11 5.94 -24.13
N PRO A 43 3.47 4.83 -23.47
CA PRO A 43 3.19 4.68 -22.05
C PRO A 43 3.93 5.74 -21.24
N LYS A 44 3.35 6.11 -20.09
CA LYS A 44 4.03 6.98 -19.13
C LYS A 44 5.27 6.27 -18.56
N PRO A 45 6.36 7.01 -18.28
CA PRO A 45 7.54 6.45 -17.63
C PRO A 45 7.16 5.83 -16.28
N ALA A 46 7.73 4.67 -15.99
CA ALA A 46 7.38 3.88 -14.80
C ALA A 46 7.63 4.67 -13.51
N ARG A 47 8.72 5.44 -13.44
CA ARG A 47 9.04 6.30 -12.29
C ARG A 47 7.96 7.31 -11.99
N GLN A 48 7.47 8.02 -13.01
CA GLN A 48 6.41 9.02 -12.84
C GLN A 48 5.10 8.38 -12.36
N VAL A 49 4.80 7.17 -12.81
CA VAL A 49 3.62 6.41 -12.38
C VAL A 49 3.77 5.99 -10.91
N PHE A 50 4.94 5.47 -10.52
CA PHE A 50 5.23 5.08 -9.16
C PHE A 50 5.19 6.27 -8.18
N GLU A 51 5.83 7.38 -8.52
CA GLU A 51 5.77 8.62 -7.73
C GLU A 51 4.33 9.12 -7.56
N ALA A 52 3.51 9.03 -8.61
CA ALA A 52 2.09 9.40 -8.54
C ALA A 52 1.31 8.49 -7.58
N ILE A 53 1.58 7.18 -7.60
CA ILE A 53 0.94 6.22 -6.68
C ILE A 53 1.35 6.53 -5.24
N VAL A 54 2.64 6.74 -4.97
CA VAL A 54 3.15 7.14 -3.65
C VAL A 54 2.51 8.44 -3.16
N TYR A 55 2.35 9.42 -4.05
CA TYR A 55 1.67 10.67 -3.73
C TYR A 55 0.20 10.45 -3.30
N VAL A 56 -0.55 9.63 -4.03
CA VAL A 56 -1.94 9.29 -3.70
C VAL A 56 -2.02 8.57 -2.36
N LEU A 57 -1.15 7.57 -2.12
CA LEU A 57 -1.12 6.81 -0.87
C LEU A 57 -0.75 7.70 0.33
N ARG A 58 0.17 8.66 0.14
CA ARG A 58 0.61 9.55 1.22
C ARG A 58 -0.45 10.58 1.60
N THR A 59 -1.14 11.14 0.61
CA THR A 59 -2.10 12.24 0.80
C THR A 59 -3.53 11.76 1.02
N GLY A 60 -3.85 10.54 0.60
CA GLY A 60 -5.22 10.02 0.57
C GLY A 60 -6.10 10.75 -0.45
N CYS A 61 -5.53 11.52 -1.38
CA CYS A 61 -6.32 12.27 -2.35
C CYS A 61 -7.02 11.31 -3.33
N GLN A 62 -8.19 11.69 -3.81
CA GLN A 62 -8.86 10.95 -4.89
C GLN A 62 -7.98 10.94 -6.15
N TRP A 63 -8.00 9.85 -6.92
CA TRP A 63 -7.25 9.76 -8.18
C TRP A 63 -7.49 10.95 -9.12
N LYS A 64 -8.73 11.45 -9.21
CA LYS A 64 -9.08 12.60 -10.06
C LYS A 64 -8.46 13.92 -9.59
N ALA A 65 -8.08 14.02 -8.32
CA ALA A 65 -7.42 15.18 -7.72
C ALA A 65 -5.89 15.13 -7.85
N LEU A 66 -5.34 14.10 -8.50
CA LEU A 66 -3.92 14.01 -8.76
C LEU A 66 -3.42 15.22 -9.59
N PRO A 67 -2.35 15.91 -9.16
CA PRO A 67 -1.80 17.06 -9.90
C PRO A 67 -1.41 16.70 -11.34
N LYS A 68 -2.20 17.18 -12.31
CA LYS A 68 -2.02 16.87 -13.73
C LYS A 68 -0.72 17.44 -14.31
N GLU A 69 -0.27 18.58 -13.79
CA GLU A 69 0.97 19.24 -14.22
C GLU A 69 2.19 18.36 -13.97
N ARG A 70 2.22 17.67 -12.83
CA ARG A 70 3.34 16.80 -12.44
C ARG A 70 3.20 15.37 -12.94
N PHE A 71 2.02 14.76 -12.80
CA PHE A 71 1.83 13.33 -13.04
C PHE A 71 1.05 13.01 -14.32
N GLY A 72 0.44 14.02 -14.95
CA GLY A 72 -0.40 13.88 -16.14
C GLY A 72 -1.75 13.22 -15.85
N SER A 73 -2.24 12.41 -16.80
CA SER A 73 -3.56 11.80 -16.72
C SER A 73 -3.68 10.81 -15.55
N ALA A 74 -4.55 11.15 -14.58
CA ALA A 74 -4.93 10.28 -13.48
C ALA A 74 -5.43 8.90 -13.94
N SER A 75 -6.25 8.85 -14.99
CA SER A 75 -6.77 7.59 -15.53
C SER A 75 -5.66 6.68 -16.05
N ALA A 76 -4.60 7.25 -16.63
CA ALA A 76 -3.45 6.48 -17.09
C ALA A 76 -2.62 5.92 -15.93
N VAL A 77 -2.45 6.70 -14.86
CA VAL A 77 -1.77 6.25 -13.62
C VAL A 77 -2.57 5.13 -12.95
N HIS A 78 -3.88 5.34 -12.75
CA HIS A 78 -4.75 4.35 -12.11
C HIS A 78 -4.81 3.04 -12.92
N LYS A 79 -4.89 3.13 -14.25
CA LYS A 79 -4.80 1.94 -15.10
C LYS A 79 -3.50 1.16 -14.88
N ARG A 80 -2.37 1.86 -14.76
CA ARG A 80 -1.08 1.22 -14.49
C ARG A 80 -1.00 0.62 -13.10
N PHE A 81 -1.57 1.29 -12.10
CA PHE A 81 -1.70 0.76 -10.76
C PHE A 81 -2.41 -0.61 -10.77
N LEU A 82 -3.55 -0.72 -11.45
CA LEU A 82 -4.27 -1.99 -11.58
C LEU A 82 -3.48 -3.06 -12.35
N GLU A 83 -2.80 -2.68 -13.45
CA GLU A 83 -1.95 -3.61 -14.20
C GLU A 83 -0.79 -4.15 -13.34
N TRP A 84 -0.20 -3.31 -12.48
CA TRP A 84 0.88 -3.69 -11.58
C TRP A 84 0.39 -4.52 -10.39
N GLU A 85 -0.77 -4.19 -9.85
CA GLU A 85 -1.41 -4.97 -8.79
C GLU A 85 -1.75 -6.38 -9.27
N ALA A 86 -2.38 -6.52 -10.43
CA ALA A 86 -2.66 -7.82 -11.05
C ALA A 86 -1.38 -8.62 -11.38
N ALA A 87 -0.26 -7.94 -11.62
CA ALA A 87 1.03 -8.57 -11.87
C ALA A 87 1.84 -8.87 -10.59
N GLY A 88 1.30 -8.59 -9.40
CA GLY A 88 1.94 -8.86 -8.12
C GLY A 88 3.08 -7.90 -7.75
N PHE A 89 3.20 -6.76 -8.42
CA PHE A 89 4.28 -5.78 -8.18
C PHE A 89 4.33 -5.32 -6.70
N PHE A 90 3.18 -4.96 -6.12
CA PHE A 90 3.13 -4.47 -4.75
C PHE A 90 3.49 -5.54 -3.72
N GLU A 91 3.14 -6.81 -4.01
CA GLU A 91 3.52 -7.93 -3.16
C GLU A 91 5.03 -8.17 -3.22
N ALA A 92 5.63 -8.12 -4.42
CA ALA A 92 7.08 -8.24 -4.58
C ALA A 92 7.82 -7.09 -3.87
N LEU A 93 7.31 -5.87 -4.00
CA LEU A 93 7.84 -4.69 -3.31
C LEU A 93 7.76 -4.84 -1.79
N TRP A 94 6.63 -5.32 -1.28
CA TRP A 94 6.44 -5.56 0.16
C TRP A 94 7.41 -6.62 0.69
N LYS A 95 7.57 -7.75 -0.01
CA LYS A 95 8.53 -8.81 0.35
C LYS A 95 9.96 -8.30 0.38
N ALA A 96 10.37 -7.52 -0.63
CA ALA A 96 11.70 -6.92 -0.67
C ALA A 96 11.94 -5.97 0.52
N GLY A 97 10.95 -5.15 0.87
CA GLY A 97 11.02 -4.27 2.03
C GLY A 97 11.10 -5.03 3.36
N LEU A 98 10.35 -6.13 3.51
CA LEU A 98 10.43 -6.98 4.70
C LEU A 98 11.80 -7.66 4.83
N ALA A 99 12.39 -8.14 3.72
CA ALA A 99 13.72 -8.72 3.75
C ALA A 99 14.78 -7.70 4.20
N GLU A 100 14.75 -6.49 3.65
CA GLU A 100 15.67 -5.42 4.08
C GLU A 100 15.47 -5.05 5.56
N TYR A 101 14.22 -5.02 6.02
CA TYR A 101 13.93 -4.73 7.43
C TYR A 101 14.36 -5.86 8.37
N ASP A 102 14.25 -7.12 7.95
CA ASP A 102 14.75 -8.28 8.68
C ASP A 102 16.28 -8.22 8.85
N ASP A 103 17.00 -7.88 7.78
CA ASP A 103 18.45 -7.70 7.83
C ASP A 103 18.87 -6.58 8.79
N MET A 104 18.08 -5.51 8.87
CA MET A 104 18.39 -4.34 9.71
C MET A 104 18.02 -4.53 11.19
N GLU A 105 16.81 -5.00 11.47
CA GLU A 105 16.22 -4.97 12.83
C GLU A 105 15.83 -6.37 13.35
N GLY A 106 15.69 -7.35 12.44
CA GLY A 106 15.18 -8.69 12.68
C GLY A 106 13.66 -8.75 12.82
N ILE A 107 13.03 -9.62 12.04
CA ILE A 107 11.61 -9.95 12.07
C ILE A 107 11.44 -11.30 12.77
N ALA A 108 10.54 -11.34 13.75
CA ALA A 108 10.14 -12.59 14.40
C ALA A 108 9.19 -13.39 13.49
N TRP A 109 9.74 -14.06 12.47
CA TRP A 109 8.96 -14.79 11.46
C TRP A 109 8.01 -15.85 12.02
N ARG A 110 8.40 -16.50 13.13
CA ARG A 110 7.64 -17.60 13.75
C ARG A 110 6.38 -17.15 14.48
N TRP A 111 6.38 -15.93 15.03
CA TRP A 111 5.29 -15.42 15.85
C TRP A 111 5.02 -13.97 15.49
N GLN A 112 3.89 -13.74 14.82
CA GLN A 112 3.38 -12.41 14.51
C GLN A 112 1.99 -12.25 15.13
N SER A 113 1.76 -11.12 15.78
CA SER A 113 0.43 -10.73 16.25
C SER A 113 -0.05 -9.55 15.43
N VAL A 114 -1.24 -9.66 14.85
CA VAL A 114 -1.93 -8.54 14.20
C VAL A 114 -3.05 -8.10 15.12
N ASP A 115 -3.07 -6.82 15.50
CA ASP A 115 -4.20 -6.22 16.19
C ASP A 115 -5.01 -5.34 15.24
N GLY A 116 -6.32 -5.29 15.48
CA GLY A 116 -7.25 -4.47 14.71
C GLY A 116 -8.33 -3.96 15.64
N ALA A 117 -8.74 -2.70 15.45
CA ALA A 117 -9.83 -2.10 16.18
C ALA A 117 -10.98 -1.79 15.21
N MET A 118 -12.13 -2.42 15.43
CA MET A 118 -13.37 -2.00 14.79
C MET A 118 -13.99 -0.89 15.62
N MET A 119 -13.83 0.35 15.18
CA MET A 119 -14.54 1.49 15.77
C MET A 119 -15.83 1.75 15.00
N LYS A 120 -16.90 2.15 15.71
CA LYS A 120 -18.10 2.69 15.07
C LYS A 120 -17.73 4.00 14.37
N ALA A 121 -18.27 4.22 13.17
CA ALA A 121 -18.12 5.49 12.47
C ALA A 121 -18.72 6.62 13.34
N PRO A 122 -17.92 7.58 13.83
CA PRO A 122 -18.37 8.55 14.84
C PRO A 122 -19.54 9.43 14.39
N LEU A 123 -19.72 9.60 13.08
CA LEU A 123 -20.72 10.50 12.47
C LEU A 123 -21.84 9.74 11.75
N ALA A 124 -21.92 8.41 11.84
CA ALA A 124 -22.91 7.62 11.11
C ALA A 124 -24.25 7.46 11.85
N GLN A 125 -24.42 7.97 13.08
CA GLN A 125 -25.64 7.78 13.86
C GLN A 125 -26.89 8.39 13.21
N GLU A 126 -26.76 9.46 12.42
CA GLU A 126 -27.91 10.14 11.82
C GLU A 126 -28.34 9.53 10.48
N ALA A 127 -27.44 8.84 9.76
CA ALA A 127 -27.69 8.30 8.43
C ALA A 127 -28.13 6.83 8.41
N VAL A 128 -27.86 6.07 9.48
CA VAL A 128 -28.38 4.70 9.64
C VAL A 128 -29.49 4.69 10.67
N GLY A 129 -30.71 4.38 10.22
CA GLY A 129 -31.83 4.12 11.12
C GLY A 129 -31.53 2.99 12.11
N PRO A 130 -32.35 2.83 13.16
CA PRO A 130 -32.16 1.80 14.17
C PRO A 130 -31.95 0.42 13.53
N ASN A 131 -30.82 -0.22 13.81
CA ASN A 131 -30.54 -1.56 13.31
C ASN A 131 -31.66 -2.52 13.82
N PRO A 132 -32.41 -3.21 12.93
CA PRO A 132 -33.57 -4.01 13.33
C PRO A 132 -33.24 -5.13 14.32
N THR A 133 -32.00 -5.60 14.34
CA THR A 133 -31.52 -6.67 15.22
C THR A 133 -31.12 -6.19 16.62
N ASP A 134 -31.07 -4.87 16.88
CA ASP A 134 -30.65 -4.31 18.18
C ASP A 134 -31.83 -4.05 19.14
N ARG A 135 -32.99 -4.66 18.87
CA ARG A 135 -34.21 -4.57 19.68
C ARG A 135 -33.94 -5.10 21.09
N GLY A 136 -33.58 -4.21 22.00
CA GLY A 136 -33.70 -4.42 23.45
C GLY A 136 -32.47 -4.87 24.22
N LYS A 137 -31.24 -4.66 23.73
CA LYS A 137 -30.07 -4.89 24.61
C LYS A 137 -29.84 -3.70 25.55
N LYS A 138 -30.48 -3.73 26.73
CA LYS A 138 -30.02 -3.00 27.92
C LYS A 138 -28.70 -3.62 28.41
N ARG A 139 -27.60 -3.39 27.70
CA ARG A 139 -26.26 -3.64 28.25
C ARG A 139 -25.59 -2.29 28.46
N GLN A 140 -25.09 -2.07 29.67
CA GLN A 140 -24.09 -1.03 29.87
C GLN A 140 -22.93 -1.36 28.92
N GLN A 141 -22.62 -0.42 28.02
CA GLN A 141 -21.46 -0.56 27.16
C GLN A 141 -20.24 -0.60 28.07
N ALA A 142 -19.41 -1.64 27.93
CA ALA A 142 -18.10 -1.61 28.53
C ALA A 142 -17.38 -0.36 27.98
N PRO A 143 -16.71 0.42 28.84
CA PRO A 143 -15.89 1.54 28.36
C PRO A 143 -14.97 1.02 27.26
N SER A 144 -14.74 1.84 26.24
CA SER A 144 -13.75 1.53 25.20
C SER A 144 -12.50 1.03 25.89
N ALA A 145 -12.01 -0.16 25.54
CA ALA A 145 -10.78 -0.67 26.10
C ALA A 145 -9.71 0.43 25.92
N GLY A 146 -9.38 1.13 27.01
CA GLY A 146 -8.23 2.00 27.02
C GLY A 146 -7.02 1.17 26.59
N ARG A 147 -5.99 1.83 26.04
CA ARG A 147 -4.75 1.13 25.68
C ARG A 147 -4.35 0.22 26.85
N ARG A 148 -4.44 -1.10 26.66
CA ARG A 148 -3.91 -2.04 27.64
C ARG A 148 -2.44 -1.69 27.82
N SER A 149 -1.97 -1.68 29.06
CA SER A 149 -0.52 -1.62 29.32
C SER A 149 0.14 -2.71 28.47
N TRP A 150 1.09 -2.33 27.62
CA TRP A 150 1.81 -3.29 26.78
C TRP A 150 2.48 -4.32 27.69
N ARG A 151 2.04 -5.58 27.58
CA ARG A 151 2.54 -6.73 28.33
C ARG A 151 2.79 -7.85 27.31
N PRO A 152 3.96 -7.91 26.67
CA PRO A 152 4.26 -8.97 25.74
C PRO A 152 4.29 -10.29 26.51
N LEU A 153 3.75 -11.36 25.92
CA LEU A 153 3.85 -12.72 26.48
C LEU A 153 5.31 -13.24 26.44
N VAL A 154 6.15 -12.63 25.60
CA VAL A 154 7.53 -13.01 25.37
C VAL A 154 8.41 -11.78 25.63
N ASP A 155 9.11 -11.81 26.77
CA ASP A 155 9.97 -10.70 27.23
C ASP A 155 11.32 -10.66 26.48
N ARG A 156 11.67 -11.72 25.76
CA ARG A 156 12.92 -11.85 24.99
C ARG A 156 12.68 -12.38 23.58
N ARG A 157 13.17 -11.62 22.59
CA ARG A 157 13.26 -12.05 21.19
C ARG A 157 14.41 -13.05 21.07
N ASP A 158 14.12 -14.34 20.97
CA ASP A 158 15.15 -15.32 20.59
C ASP A 158 15.54 -15.07 19.13
N ARG A 159 16.71 -14.46 18.94
CA ARG A 159 17.33 -14.10 17.65
C ARG A 159 18.22 -15.23 17.09
N GLY A 160 17.83 -16.49 17.27
CA GLY A 160 18.52 -17.64 16.68
C GLY A 160 17.54 -18.81 16.59
N GLN A 161 17.48 -19.60 15.53
CA GLN A 161 18.51 -20.02 14.59
C GLN A 161 17.85 -20.19 13.20
N CYS A 162 18.44 -19.64 12.15
CA CYS A 162 18.20 -20.13 10.79
C CYS A 162 18.95 -21.45 10.63
N GLN A 163 18.24 -22.53 10.29
CA GLN A 163 18.82 -23.73 9.68
C GLN A 163 18.76 -23.58 8.15
#